data_AF-A0AAD5V3T1-F1
#
_entry.id   AF-A0AAD5V3T1-F1
#
_cell.length_a   1.000
_cell.length_b   1.000
_cell.length_c   1.000
_cell.angle_alpha   90.00
_cell.angle_beta   90.00
_cell.angle_gamma   90.00
#
_symmetry.space_group_name_H-M   'P 1'
#
loop_
_entity.id
_entity.type
_entity.pdbx_description
1 polymer ?
#
loop_
_entity_poly.entity_id
_entity_poly.type
_entity_poly.pdbx_seq_one_letter_code
_entity_poly.pdbx_strand_id
1 'polypeptide(L)'
;MAGTTPPLPDHHHTTNGGPPTYIPIPNPPAPNHSVHTNGELKPITKTETTPLPTLPPTNGDSHRSPYHLPKSHNHNHHTNGHHHAHNNNHNHHHAHHAHDAPQRVLLLVAVQQAMLAPRPTGVPSAPTVGPNISSILTRARSSAHPPLIIHVRNNGDIGDPDEKDSPGWELVHAPLPSEPIIDKLKNNAFAGTKLGELIRDDAEVIVAGMQSDFCIRATCSAALARGNEVLLIREAHATYDRLEAFHVGTVTPASTVEKEIEDELEEAGVILLDMTDVPSIFDNR
;
A
#
# COMPACT_ATOMS: atom_id res chain seq x y z
N MET A 1 -50.84 57.37 -3.46
CA MET A 1 -51.09 56.60 -4.71
C MET A 1 -49.75 56.02 -5.14
N ALA A 2 -49.71 54.71 -5.37
CA ALA A 2 -48.55 53.87 -5.75
C ALA A 2 -47.49 53.64 -4.64
N GLY A 3 -47.03 52.43 -4.34
CA GLY A 3 -47.33 51.10 -4.88
C GLY A 3 -46.77 50.05 -3.92
N THR A 4 -47.61 49.08 -3.55
CA THR A 4 -47.24 47.90 -2.76
C THR A 4 -46.71 46.81 -3.68
N THR A 5 -45.46 46.42 -3.48
CA THR A 5 -44.80 45.28 -4.15
C THR A 5 -45.36 43.95 -3.60
N PRO A 6 -45.75 42.97 -4.44
CA PRO A 6 -46.14 41.65 -3.96
C PRO A 6 -44.92 40.76 -3.68
N PRO A 7 -45.03 39.71 -2.84
CA PRO A 7 -43.94 38.78 -2.59
C PRO A 7 -43.76 37.79 -3.76
N LEU A 8 -42.51 37.40 -4.00
CA LEU A 8 -42.09 36.38 -4.98
C LEU A 8 -42.52 34.96 -4.54
N PRO A 9 -42.79 34.04 -5.48
CA PRO A 9 -43.17 32.67 -5.17
C PRO A 9 -41.96 31.77 -4.85
N ASP A 10 -42.17 30.85 -3.91
CA ASP A 10 -41.28 29.72 -3.60
C ASP A 10 -41.10 28.81 -4.82
N HIS A 11 -39.86 28.68 -5.30
CA HIS A 11 -39.48 27.62 -6.22
C HIS A 11 -38.82 26.47 -5.45
N HIS A 12 -39.64 25.51 -5.05
CA HIS A 12 -39.20 24.15 -4.79
C HIS A 12 -38.64 23.55 -6.09
N HIS A 13 -37.31 23.42 -6.18
CA HIS A 13 -36.70 22.48 -7.11
C HIS A 13 -36.50 21.15 -6.40
N THR A 14 -37.45 20.23 -6.60
CA THR A 14 -37.26 18.81 -6.37
C THR A 14 -36.46 18.25 -7.54
N THR A 15 -35.16 18.07 -7.37
CA THR A 15 -34.38 17.20 -8.26
C THR A 15 -34.40 15.79 -7.67
N ASN A 16 -35.26 14.95 -8.24
CA ASN A 16 -35.16 13.50 -8.12
C ASN A 16 -33.82 13.05 -8.72
N GLY A 17 -32.82 12.84 -7.87
CA GLY A 17 -31.59 12.13 -8.20
C GLY A 17 -31.49 10.91 -7.30
N GLY A 18 -32.01 9.77 -7.75
CA GLY A 18 -31.68 8.49 -7.13
C GLY A 18 -30.16 8.25 -7.21
N PRO A 19 -29.57 7.48 -6.28
CA PRO A 19 -28.14 7.22 -6.28
C PRO A 19 -27.74 6.55 -7.61
N PRO A 20 -26.57 6.92 -8.19
CA PRO A 20 -26.11 6.31 -9.42
C PRO A 20 -25.93 4.80 -9.21
N THR A 21 -26.55 4.03 -10.07
CA THR A 21 -26.36 2.58 -10.16
C THR A 21 -24.94 2.33 -10.66
N TYR A 22 -24.15 1.60 -9.87
CA TYR A 22 -22.84 1.11 -10.28
C TYR A 22 -23.01 0.14 -11.45
N ILE A 23 -22.53 0.52 -12.62
CA ILE A 23 -22.42 -0.36 -13.78
C ILE A 23 -20.95 -0.79 -13.86
N PRO A 24 -20.63 -2.09 -13.69
CA PRO A 24 -19.28 -2.58 -13.86
C PRO A 24 -18.78 -2.29 -15.28
N ILE A 25 -17.59 -1.69 -15.39
CA ILE A 25 -16.92 -1.50 -16.68
C ILE A 25 -16.57 -2.89 -17.22
N PRO A 26 -16.98 -3.26 -18.45
CA PRO A 26 -16.59 -4.54 -19.03
C PRO A 26 -15.08 -4.57 -19.27
N ASN A 27 -14.45 -5.70 -18.92
CA ASN A 27 -13.03 -5.93 -19.14
C ASN A 27 -12.63 -5.64 -20.60
N PRO A 28 -11.45 -5.05 -20.84
CA PRO A 28 -10.93 -4.90 -22.20
C PRO A 28 -10.78 -6.28 -22.85
N PRO A 29 -11.02 -6.38 -24.18
CA PRO A 29 -10.96 -7.66 -24.87
C PRO A 29 -9.54 -8.24 -24.81
N ALA A 30 -9.45 -9.54 -24.53
CA ALA A 30 -8.19 -10.28 -24.59
C ALA A 30 -7.56 -10.14 -25.98
N PRO A 31 -6.21 -10.11 -26.08
CA PRO A 31 -5.52 -9.98 -27.36
C PRO A 31 -5.88 -11.15 -28.28
N ASN A 32 -6.30 -10.81 -29.51
CA ASN A 32 -6.73 -11.72 -30.55
C ASN A 32 -5.69 -12.82 -30.83
N HIS A 33 -6.00 -14.06 -30.45
CA HIS A 33 -5.46 -15.22 -31.14
C HIS A 33 -6.25 -15.42 -32.43
N SER A 34 -5.57 -15.25 -33.55
CA SER A 34 -6.10 -15.43 -34.90
C SER A 34 -6.64 -16.85 -35.08
N VAL A 35 -7.96 -16.98 -35.14
CA VAL A 35 -8.64 -18.21 -35.54
C VAL A 35 -8.60 -18.28 -37.06
N HIS A 36 -7.78 -19.20 -37.59
CA HIS A 36 -7.93 -19.66 -38.97
C HIS A 36 -9.11 -20.63 -39.06
N THR A 37 -10.05 -20.30 -39.94
CA THR A 37 -11.18 -21.12 -40.39
C THR A 37 -10.71 -22.26 -41.29
N ASN A 38 -11.22 -23.48 -41.07
CA ASN A 38 -11.84 -24.38 -42.07
C ASN A 38 -11.78 -25.85 -41.61
N GLY A 39 -12.87 -26.60 -41.85
CA GLY A 39 -12.80 -28.03 -42.13
C GLY A 39 -13.70 -28.93 -41.30
N GLU A 40 -14.67 -29.56 -41.98
CA GLU A 40 -15.58 -30.61 -41.52
C GLU A 40 -14.90 -31.76 -40.76
N LEU A 41 -15.60 -32.27 -39.74
CA LEU A 41 -15.27 -33.52 -39.04
C LEU A 41 -15.82 -34.74 -39.80
N LYS A 42 -14.92 -35.64 -40.20
CA LYS A 42 -15.24 -37.06 -40.48
C LYS A 42 -14.46 -37.96 -39.51
N PRO A 43 -15.05 -39.07 -39.01
CA PRO A 43 -14.41 -39.92 -38.02
C PRO A 43 -13.45 -40.92 -38.68
N ILE A 44 -12.31 -41.17 -38.06
CA ILE A 44 -11.41 -42.27 -38.42
C ILE A 44 -10.86 -42.96 -37.16
N THR A 45 -10.82 -44.28 -37.27
CA THR A 45 -10.53 -45.34 -36.29
C THR A 45 -9.07 -45.42 -35.82
N LYS A 46 -8.90 -46.06 -34.66
CA LYS A 46 -7.64 -46.45 -33.98
C LYS A 46 -6.59 -47.09 -34.92
N THR A 47 -5.31 -46.73 -34.79
CA THR A 47 -4.18 -47.56 -34.29
C THR A 47 -2.80 -46.88 -34.39
N GLU A 48 -1.94 -47.23 -33.42
CA GLU A 48 -0.47 -47.29 -33.45
C GLU A 48 0.42 -46.06 -33.13
N THR A 49 1.28 -46.30 -32.14
CA THR A 49 2.37 -45.53 -31.54
C THR A 49 3.69 -45.72 -32.28
N THR A 50 4.45 -44.64 -32.52
CA THR A 50 5.94 -44.60 -32.65
C THR A 50 6.44 -43.13 -32.64
N PRO A 51 7.74 -42.83 -32.36
CA PRO A 51 8.15 -41.77 -31.43
C PRO A 51 8.64 -40.45 -32.09
N LEU A 52 8.80 -39.42 -31.24
CA LEU A 52 9.23 -38.05 -31.57
C LEU A 52 10.54 -37.95 -32.39
N PRO A 53 10.64 -37.01 -33.34
CA PRO A 53 11.92 -36.61 -33.93
C PRO A 53 12.66 -35.57 -33.07
N THR A 54 13.97 -35.77 -32.92
CA THR A 54 14.96 -34.91 -32.26
C THR A 54 15.25 -33.62 -33.04
N LEU A 55 15.34 -32.49 -32.35
CA LEU A 55 15.70 -31.17 -32.90
C LEU A 55 17.21 -31.08 -33.25
N PRO A 56 17.58 -30.40 -34.35
CA PRO A 56 18.97 -30.03 -34.63
C PRO A 56 19.39 -28.74 -33.90
N PRO A 57 20.71 -28.54 -33.63
CA PRO A 57 21.21 -27.38 -32.89
C PRO A 57 21.33 -26.14 -33.80
N THR A 58 20.93 -24.97 -33.29
CA THR A 58 21.21 -23.68 -33.94
C THR A 58 22.07 -22.81 -33.05
N ASN A 59 23.30 -22.58 -33.48
CA ASN A 59 24.18 -21.50 -33.03
C ASN A 59 23.81 -20.19 -33.75
N GLY A 60 23.98 -19.06 -33.06
CA GLY A 60 24.44 -17.81 -33.68
C GLY A 60 23.39 -16.72 -33.91
N ASP A 61 23.45 -15.71 -33.04
CA ASP A 61 23.25 -14.27 -33.28
C ASP A 61 22.03 -13.77 -34.06
N SER A 62 21.16 -13.04 -33.35
CA SER A 62 21.16 -11.56 -33.34
C SER A 62 19.77 -11.02 -32.96
N HIS A 63 19.68 -10.26 -31.86
CA HIS A 63 19.02 -8.95 -31.81
C HIS A 63 19.21 -8.31 -30.43
N ARG A 64 19.72 -7.08 -30.48
CA ARG A 64 20.18 -6.24 -29.37
C ARG A 64 19.01 -5.75 -28.50
N SER A 65 19.23 -5.81 -27.19
CA SER A 65 18.52 -5.04 -26.17
C SER A 65 19.11 -3.61 -26.08
N PRO A 66 18.31 -2.53 -25.96
CA PRO A 66 18.79 -1.17 -25.88
C PRO A 66 18.73 -0.62 -24.45
N TYR A 67 19.70 -0.96 -23.60
CA TYR A 67 20.00 -0.14 -22.41
C TYR A 67 21.51 -0.02 -22.25
N HIS A 68 22.04 1.11 -22.72
CA HIS A 68 23.43 1.52 -22.57
C HIS A 68 23.61 2.27 -21.25
N LEU A 69 24.41 1.69 -20.35
CA LEU A 69 25.04 2.36 -19.21
C LEU A 69 26.48 2.73 -19.61
N PRO A 70 26.95 3.97 -19.39
CA PRO A 70 28.36 4.28 -19.63
C PRO A 70 29.24 3.76 -18.47
N LYS A 71 30.23 2.94 -18.83
CA LYS A 71 31.36 2.53 -17.97
C LYS A 71 32.44 3.62 -18.00
N SER A 72 32.80 4.18 -16.85
CA SER A 72 33.99 5.01 -16.69
C SER A 72 35.25 4.13 -16.69
N HIS A 73 36.26 4.58 -17.42
CA HIS A 73 37.55 3.91 -17.58
C HIS A 73 38.44 4.18 -16.38
N ASN A 74 39.02 3.12 -15.82
CA ASN A 74 40.10 3.17 -14.86
C ASN A 74 41.44 3.17 -15.62
N HIS A 75 42.28 4.18 -15.41
CA HIS A 75 43.67 4.18 -15.90
C HIS A 75 44.59 4.34 -14.68
N ASN A 76 45.40 3.30 -14.47
CA ASN A 76 46.44 3.25 -13.46
C ASN A 76 47.70 3.93 -14.02
N HIS A 77 48.18 4.98 -13.37
CA HIS A 77 49.55 5.45 -13.55
C HIS A 77 50.24 5.65 -12.20
N HIS A 78 51.39 5.01 -12.10
CA HIS A 78 52.28 4.93 -10.95
C HIS A 78 53.29 6.07 -11.07
N THR A 79 53.38 6.97 -10.09
CA THR A 79 54.63 7.70 -9.79
C THR A 79 54.72 8.07 -8.32
N ASN A 80 55.93 7.90 -7.80
CA ASN A 80 56.38 8.05 -6.43
C ASN A 80 56.55 9.53 -6.01
N GLY A 81 56.37 9.81 -4.71
CA GLY A 81 57.24 10.74 -3.99
C GLY A 81 56.65 12.03 -3.42
N HIS A 82 56.85 12.17 -2.10
CA HIS A 82 57.15 13.40 -1.33
C HIS A 82 56.06 14.00 -0.43
N HIS A 83 56.27 13.76 0.86
CA HIS A 83 56.01 14.59 2.04
C HIS A 83 55.51 16.03 1.80
N HIS A 84 54.32 16.34 2.32
CA HIS A 84 54.11 17.49 3.20
C HIS A 84 52.85 17.31 4.03
N ALA A 85 52.99 17.47 5.35
CA ALA A 85 51.88 17.55 6.28
C ALA A 85 51.07 18.82 5.99
N HIS A 86 49.76 18.66 5.78
CA HIS A 86 48.78 19.73 5.94
C HIS A 86 47.59 19.17 6.72
N ASN A 87 47.49 19.63 7.96
CA ASN A 87 46.31 19.58 8.78
C ASN A 87 45.20 20.37 8.08
N ASN A 88 44.11 19.70 7.70
CA ASN A 88 42.87 20.41 7.40
C ASN A 88 41.68 19.62 7.95
N ASN A 89 41.27 20.09 9.11
CA ASN A 89 40.00 19.80 9.76
C ASN A 89 38.85 20.17 8.81
N HIS A 90 38.22 19.19 8.17
CA HIS A 90 36.93 19.34 7.49
C HIS A 90 35.93 18.39 8.15
N ASN A 91 35.42 18.89 9.25
CA ASN A 91 34.07 18.75 9.79
C ASN A 91 33.14 17.78 9.03
N HIS A 92 33.10 16.52 9.47
CA HIS A 92 32.07 15.56 9.10
C HIS A 92 30.78 15.84 9.90
N HIS A 93 29.92 16.73 9.39
CA HIS A 93 28.56 16.95 9.92
C HIS A 93 27.52 16.01 9.28
N HIS A 94 27.83 14.72 9.09
CA HIS A 94 26.90 13.77 8.43
C HIS A 94 26.68 12.46 9.20
N ALA A 95 26.87 12.45 10.53
CA ALA A 95 26.72 11.23 11.33
C ALA A 95 26.07 11.41 12.72
N HIS A 96 25.28 12.47 12.94
CA HIS A 96 24.65 12.72 14.26
C HIS A 96 23.14 12.50 14.35
N HIS A 97 22.44 12.10 13.28
CA HIS A 97 20.98 11.95 13.32
C HIS A 97 20.46 10.50 13.42
N ALA A 98 21.27 9.49 13.15
CA ALA A 98 20.80 8.10 13.18
C ALA A 98 20.49 7.58 14.61
N HIS A 99 21.09 8.19 15.64
CA HIS A 99 20.94 7.75 17.03
C HIS A 99 19.74 8.36 17.78
N ASP A 100 19.05 9.35 17.20
CA ASP A 100 18.03 10.15 17.90
C ASP A 100 16.58 9.86 17.44
N ALA A 101 16.41 9.08 16.36
CA ALA A 101 15.09 8.63 15.95
C ALA A 101 14.56 7.55 16.92
N PRO A 102 13.26 7.58 17.26
CA PRO A 102 12.68 6.73 18.29
C PRO A 102 12.66 5.27 17.86
N GLN A 103 12.84 4.38 18.85
CA GLN A 103 12.86 2.93 18.63
C GLN A 103 11.49 2.34 18.37
N ARG A 104 10.39 3.06 18.66
CA ARG A 104 9.02 2.63 18.37
C ARG A 104 8.32 3.60 17.44
N VAL A 105 7.59 3.02 16.49
CA VAL A 105 6.79 3.74 15.51
C VAL A 105 5.37 3.17 15.52
N LEU A 106 4.36 4.02 15.69
CA LEU A 106 2.98 3.71 15.31
C LEU A 106 2.76 4.19 13.88
N LEU A 107 2.54 3.26 12.97
CA LEU A 107 2.32 3.51 11.56
C LEU A 107 0.84 3.31 11.19
N LEU A 108 0.14 4.42 10.95
CA LEU A 108 -1.25 4.42 10.52
C LEU A 108 -1.32 4.50 9.00
N VAL A 109 -1.69 3.40 8.35
CA VAL A 109 -1.65 3.27 6.88
C VAL A 109 -3.03 3.46 6.26
N ALA A 110 -3.17 4.45 5.39
CA ALA A 110 -4.38 4.81 4.65
C ALA A 110 -5.65 4.93 5.52
N VAL A 111 -5.52 5.50 6.73
CA VAL A 111 -6.66 5.79 7.63
C VAL A 111 -7.39 7.05 7.18
N GLN A 112 -8.04 6.93 6.02
CA GLN A 112 -8.69 8.01 5.28
C GLN A 112 -10.21 7.91 5.37
N GLN A 113 -10.89 9.05 5.20
CA GLN A 113 -12.33 9.18 5.40
C GLN A 113 -13.13 8.21 4.53
N ALA A 114 -12.71 7.99 3.28
CA ALA A 114 -13.38 7.07 2.36
C ALA A 114 -13.44 5.64 2.87
N MET A 115 -12.35 5.17 3.50
CA MET A 115 -12.23 3.79 3.97
C MET A 115 -13.18 3.50 5.14
N LEU A 116 -13.46 4.51 5.97
CA LEU A 116 -14.36 4.40 7.13
C LEU A 116 -15.76 4.99 6.89
N ALA A 117 -16.06 5.38 5.66
CA ALA A 117 -17.38 5.88 5.28
C ALA A 117 -18.45 4.76 5.38
N PRO A 118 -19.75 5.12 5.45
CA PRO A 118 -20.81 4.13 5.32
C PRO A 118 -20.71 3.31 4.03
N ARG A 119 -21.24 2.08 4.06
CA ARG A 119 -21.37 1.24 2.87
C ARG A 119 -22.22 1.94 1.80
N PRO A 120 -21.89 1.78 0.50
CA PRO A 120 -20.94 0.80 -0.05
C PRO A 120 -19.48 1.28 -0.13
N THR A 121 -19.17 2.54 0.19
CA THR A 121 -17.84 3.12 -0.02
C THR A 121 -16.80 2.56 0.94
N GLY A 122 -17.11 2.49 2.24
CA GLY A 122 -16.17 2.00 3.25
C GLY A 122 -16.12 0.49 3.39
N VAL A 123 -15.11 0.03 4.12
CA VAL A 123 -14.91 -1.39 4.47
C VAL A 123 -16.08 -1.93 5.32
N PRO A 124 -16.46 -3.21 5.20
CA PRO A 124 -17.52 -3.80 6.02
C PRO A 124 -17.31 -3.63 7.52
N SER A 125 -16.06 -3.72 7.97
CA SER A 125 -15.64 -3.64 9.37
C SER A 125 -15.43 -2.20 9.88
N ALA A 126 -15.82 -1.16 9.12
CA ALA A 126 -15.67 0.25 9.50
C ALA A 126 -16.20 0.57 10.92
N PRO A 127 -17.36 0.03 11.37
CA PRO A 127 -17.88 0.25 12.73
C PRO A 127 -16.98 -0.31 13.85
N THR A 128 -16.07 -1.23 13.54
CA THR A 128 -15.14 -1.84 14.51
C THR A 128 -13.74 -1.26 14.37
N VAL A 129 -13.19 -1.26 13.16
CA VAL A 129 -11.79 -0.86 12.91
C VAL A 129 -11.54 0.63 13.21
N GLY A 130 -12.51 1.50 12.91
CA GLY A 130 -12.40 2.94 13.17
C GLY A 130 -12.24 3.27 14.66
N PRO A 131 -13.18 2.82 15.53
CA PRO A 131 -13.03 2.98 16.98
C PRO A 131 -11.75 2.35 17.55
N ASN A 132 -11.33 1.20 17.04
CA ASN A 132 -10.10 0.53 17.48
C ASN A 132 -8.85 1.37 17.15
N ILE A 133 -8.73 1.86 15.90
CA ILE A 133 -7.63 2.76 15.51
C ILE A 133 -7.64 4.04 16.35
N SER A 134 -8.80 4.62 16.60
CA SER A 134 -8.95 5.81 17.46
C SER A 134 -8.45 5.54 18.90
N SER A 135 -8.75 4.37 19.45
CA SER A 135 -8.28 3.93 20.77
C SER A 135 -6.77 3.77 20.81
N ILE A 136 -6.18 3.08 19.81
CA ILE A 136 -4.73 2.89 19.68
C ILE A 136 -4.02 4.24 19.59
N LEU A 137 -4.50 5.16 18.73
CA LEU A 137 -3.92 6.49 18.56
C LEU A 137 -4.02 7.31 19.85
N THR A 138 -5.16 7.27 20.53
CA THR A 138 -5.36 7.95 21.82
C THR A 138 -4.37 7.41 22.85
N ARG A 139 -4.18 6.09 22.90
CA ARG A 139 -3.24 5.47 23.84
C ARG A 139 -1.80 5.83 23.54
N ALA A 140 -1.37 5.78 22.26
CA ALA A 140 -0.04 6.16 21.85
C ALA A 140 0.30 7.60 22.26
N ARG A 141 -0.62 8.54 21.99
CA ARG A 141 -0.48 9.97 22.32
C ARG A 141 -0.42 10.24 23.83
N SER A 142 -1.05 9.41 24.65
CA SER A 142 -1.15 9.59 26.11
C SER A 142 -0.15 8.76 26.91
N SER A 143 0.67 7.93 26.26
CA SER A 143 1.70 7.15 26.95
C SER A 143 2.81 8.05 27.50
N ALA A 144 3.50 7.58 28.54
CA ALA A 144 4.60 8.31 29.16
C ALA A 144 5.80 8.52 28.21
N HIS A 145 6.00 7.58 27.27
CA HIS A 145 7.03 7.63 26.24
C HIS A 145 6.37 7.37 24.88
N PRO A 146 5.73 8.40 24.26
CA PRO A 146 5.02 8.23 23.00
C PRO A 146 5.94 7.66 21.91
N PRO A 147 5.46 6.69 21.10
CA PRO A 147 6.17 6.30 19.89
C PRO A 147 6.15 7.47 18.89
N LEU A 148 6.97 7.38 17.85
CA LEU A 148 6.75 8.23 16.67
C LEU A 148 5.48 7.79 15.97
N ILE A 149 4.49 8.67 15.89
CA ILE A 149 3.24 8.40 15.19
C ILE A 149 3.37 8.97 13.78
N ILE A 150 3.27 8.11 12.78
CA ILE A 150 3.35 8.47 11.35
C ILE A 150 2.04 8.12 10.68
N HIS A 151 1.45 9.10 10.00
CA HIS A 151 0.26 8.92 9.18
C HIS A 151 0.68 8.75 7.73
N VAL A 152 0.34 7.62 7.13
CA VAL A 152 0.57 7.37 5.71
C VAL A 152 -0.75 7.50 4.98
N ARG A 153 -0.81 8.44 4.03
CA ARG A 153 -2.00 8.70 3.23
C ARG A 153 -1.81 8.16 1.80
N ASN A 154 -2.76 7.35 1.34
CA ASN A 154 -2.74 6.86 -0.03
C ASN A 154 -3.29 7.93 -0.98
N ASN A 155 -2.58 8.21 -2.06
CA ASN A 155 -3.08 9.01 -3.16
C ASN A 155 -3.68 8.04 -4.19
N GLY A 156 -5.00 7.85 -4.13
CA GLY A 156 -5.75 7.08 -5.11
C GLY A 156 -5.70 7.72 -6.49
N ASP A 157 -5.97 6.92 -7.51
CA ASP A 157 -6.09 7.39 -8.89
C ASP A 157 -7.35 8.25 -9.07
N ILE A 158 -7.46 8.92 -10.22
CA ILE A 158 -8.62 9.74 -10.54
C ILE A 158 -9.90 8.88 -10.52
N GLY A 159 -10.87 9.29 -9.73
CA GLY A 159 -12.15 8.59 -9.54
C GLY A 159 -12.15 7.58 -8.39
N ASP A 160 -11.00 7.29 -7.77
CA ASP A 160 -10.95 6.45 -6.58
C ASP A 160 -11.60 7.15 -5.38
N PRO A 161 -12.19 6.41 -4.43
CA PRO A 161 -12.75 6.99 -3.21
C PRO A 161 -11.77 7.84 -2.40
N ASP A 162 -10.48 7.53 -2.51
CA ASP A 162 -9.35 8.25 -1.91
C ASP A 162 -8.50 9.00 -2.95
N GLU A 163 -9.11 9.48 -4.04
CA GLU A 163 -8.48 10.39 -5.00
C GLU A 163 -7.87 11.60 -4.27
N LYS A 164 -6.63 11.94 -4.59
CA LYS A 164 -5.89 13.04 -3.96
C LYS A 164 -6.70 14.35 -3.94
N ASP A 165 -6.65 15.05 -2.80
CA ASP A 165 -7.33 16.33 -2.53
C ASP A 165 -8.88 16.24 -2.52
N SER A 166 -9.45 15.03 -2.56
CA SER A 166 -10.89 14.81 -2.38
C SER A 166 -11.29 14.73 -0.88
N PRO A 167 -12.58 14.93 -0.53
CA PRO A 167 -13.03 14.75 0.85
C PRO A 167 -12.79 13.35 1.43
N GLY A 168 -12.85 12.32 0.58
CA GLY A 168 -12.60 10.93 0.97
C GLY A 168 -11.12 10.64 1.25
N TRP A 169 -10.22 11.42 0.66
CA TRP A 169 -8.78 11.29 0.81
C TRP A 169 -8.23 11.85 2.12
N GLU A 170 -8.95 12.75 2.78
CA GLU A 170 -8.49 13.32 4.05
C GLU A 170 -8.32 12.24 5.14
N LEU A 171 -7.40 12.47 6.06
CA LEU A 171 -7.21 11.59 7.21
C LEU A 171 -8.41 11.69 8.16
N VAL A 172 -8.79 10.56 8.76
CA VAL A 172 -9.88 10.51 9.75
C VAL A 172 -9.48 11.26 11.04
N HIS A 173 -8.22 11.15 11.43
CA HIS A 173 -7.67 11.79 12.61
C HIS A 173 -6.72 12.91 12.20
N ALA A 174 -6.98 14.12 12.67
CA ALA A 174 -6.05 15.22 12.49
C ALA A 174 -4.69 14.90 13.16
N PRO A 175 -3.59 14.93 12.40
CA PRO A 175 -2.25 14.74 12.97
C PRO A 175 -1.86 15.90 13.88
N LEU A 176 -1.12 15.60 14.95
CA LEU A 176 -0.48 16.64 15.76
C LEU A 176 0.75 17.20 15.02
N PRO A 177 1.25 18.40 15.37
CA PRO A 177 2.43 18.99 14.70
C PRO A 177 3.69 18.12 14.72
N SER A 178 3.81 17.21 15.68
CA SER A 178 4.91 16.25 15.81
C SER A 178 4.70 14.93 15.05
N GLU A 179 3.56 14.75 14.39
CA GLU A 179 3.17 13.50 13.71
C GLU A 179 3.30 13.68 12.19
N PRO A 180 4.33 13.09 11.55
CA PRO A 180 4.54 13.26 10.12
C PRO A 180 3.41 12.66 9.29
N ILE A 181 3.10 13.31 8.17
CA ILE A 181 2.22 12.78 7.12
C ILE A 181 3.08 12.39 5.93
N ILE A 182 2.93 11.17 5.44
CA ILE A 182 3.60 10.66 4.24
C ILE A 182 2.54 10.30 3.20
N ASP A 183 2.53 11.02 2.09
CA ASP A 183 1.71 10.66 0.94
C ASP A 183 2.42 9.57 0.12
N LYS A 184 1.69 8.51 -0.26
CA LYS A 184 2.20 7.40 -1.08
C LYS A 184 1.36 7.17 -2.32
N LEU A 185 1.99 6.66 -3.37
CA LEU A 185 1.35 6.26 -4.65
C LEU A 185 1.34 4.74 -4.86
N LYS A 186 1.95 3.97 -3.97
CA LYS A 186 2.10 2.51 -4.09
C LYS A 186 1.56 1.83 -2.84
N ASN A 187 1.27 0.53 -2.92
CA ASN A 187 0.81 -0.25 -1.77
C ASN A 187 1.86 -0.28 -0.65
N ASN A 188 3.12 -0.52 -1.00
CA ASN A 188 4.24 -0.43 -0.06
C ASN A 188 4.51 1.04 0.32
N ALA A 189 4.28 1.39 1.58
CA ALA A 189 4.46 2.75 2.09
C ALA A 189 5.91 3.26 2.05
N PHE A 190 6.91 2.37 2.00
CA PHE A 190 8.33 2.75 1.84
C PHE A 190 8.70 3.05 0.38
N ALA A 191 7.95 2.54 -0.59
CA ALA A 191 8.34 2.60 -1.98
C ALA A 191 8.12 4.00 -2.58
N GLY A 192 9.21 4.72 -2.83
CA GLY A 192 9.15 6.06 -3.43
C GLY A 192 8.72 7.16 -2.47
N THR A 193 8.83 6.92 -1.15
CA THR A 193 8.54 7.90 -0.11
C THR A 193 9.78 8.11 0.77
N LYS A 194 9.70 9.08 1.70
CA LYS A 194 10.73 9.31 2.72
C LYS A 194 10.49 8.51 4.01
N LEU A 195 9.57 7.55 4.00
CA LEU A 195 9.22 6.79 5.21
C LEU A 195 10.44 6.07 5.82
N GLY A 196 11.30 5.50 4.97
CA GLY A 196 12.52 4.83 5.42
C GLY A 196 13.61 5.77 5.99
N GLU A 197 13.48 7.09 5.81
CA GLU A 197 14.35 8.07 6.47
C GLU A 197 13.88 8.37 7.90
N LEU A 198 12.59 8.16 8.18
CA LEU A 198 11.97 8.39 9.49
C LEU A 198 12.01 7.15 10.39
N ILE A 199 11.93 5.96 9.79
CA ILE A 199 11.91 4.68 10.49
C ILE A 199 13.31 4.04 10.39
N ARG A 200 13.98 3.95 11.55
CA ARG A 200 15.27 3.26 11.67
C ARG A 200 15.12 1.76 11.34
N ASP A 201 16.19 1.14 10.87
CA ASP A 201 16.18 -0.29 10.53
C ASP A 201 15.96 -1.20 11.76
N ASP A 202 16.34 -0.73 12.95
CA ASP A 202 16.15 -1.42 14.23
C ASP A 202 14.88 -1.01 14.99
N ALA A 203 14.01 -0.21 14.37
CA ALA A 203 12.76 0.23 15.01
C ALA A 203 11.72 -0.90 15.03
N GLU A 204 10.97 -0.96 16.12
CA GLU A 204 9.74 -1.72 16.26
C GLU A 204 8.58 -0.91 15.64
N VAL A 205 7.89 -1.49 14.68
CA VAL A 205 6.84 -0.83 13.88
C VAL A 205 5.49 -1.47 14.16
N ILE A 206 4.63 -0.72 14.84
CA ILE A 206 3.26 -1.10 15.17
C ILE A 206 2.36 -0.58 14.06
N VAL A 207 1.67 -1.47 13.36
CA VAL A 207 0.92 -1.17 12.13
C VAL A 207 -0.58 -1.31 12.36
N ALA A 208 -1.33 -0.34 11.86
CA ALA A 208 -2.79 -0.37 11.78
C ALA A 208 -3.27 0.38 10.53
N GLY A 209 -4.45 0.04 10.00
CA GLY A 209 -5.08 0.75 8.89
C GLY A 209 -5.53 -0.14 7.73
N MET A 210 -5.53 0.40 6.52
CA MET A 210 -6.16 -0.23 5.36
C MET A 210 -5.26 -0.17 4.11
N GLN A 211 -5.46 -1.04 3.11
CA GLN A 211 -6.26 -2.26 3.15
C GLN A 211 -5.39 -3.46 3.56
N SER A 212 -5.97 -4.45 4.25
CA SER A 212 -5.26 -5.65 4.73
C SER A 212 -4.42 -6.33 3.64
N ASP A 213 -5.04 -6.74 2.56
CA ASP A 213 -4.43 -7.49 1.45
C ASP A 213 -3.65 -6.62 0.45
N PHE A 214 -3.69 -5.30 0.60
CA PHE A 214 -2.92 -4.37 -0.25
C PHE A 214 -1.85 -3.66 0.57
N CYS A 215 -2.18 -2.49 1.11
CA CYS A 215 -1.21 -1.58 1.70
C CYS A 215 -0.60 -2.15 2.99
N ILE A 216 -1.39 -2.82 3.82
CA ILE A 216 -0.93 -3.40 5.08
C ILE A 216 0.03 -4.55 4.79
N ARG A 217 -0.39 -5.56 4.00
CA ARG A 217 0.49 -6.66 3.59
C ARG A 217 1.80 -6.18 2.98
N ALA A 218 1.73 -5.27 1.99
CA ALA A 218 2.92 -4.80 1.29
C ALA A 218 3.87 -3.99 2.19
N THR A 219 3.32 -3.20 3.11
CA THR A 219 4.12 -2.37 4.03
C THR A 219 4.74 -3.21 5.14
N CYS A 220 4.00 -4.15 5.73
CA CYS A 220 4.53 -5.07 6.74
C CYS A 220 5.66 -5.94 6.17
N SER A 221 5.45 -6.53 4.99
CA SER A 221 6.47 -7.32 4.31
C SER A 221 7.72 -6.50 4.01
N ALA A 222 7.57 -5.24 3.60
CA ALA A 222 8.68 -4.35 3.34
C ALA A 222 9.43 -3.93 4.61
N ALA A 223 8.73 -3.70 5.72
CA ALA A 223 9.34 -3.41 7.02
C ALA A 223 10.16 -4.62 7.51
N LEU A 224 9.61 -5.83 7.44
CA LEU A 224 10.36 -7.06 7.75
C LEU A 224 11.62 -7.21 6.89
N ALA A 225 11.51 -6.97 5.58
CA ALA A 225 12.66 -7.03 4.66
C ALA A 225 13.75 -5.98 4.96
N ARG A 226 13.41 -4.90 5.66
CA ARG A 226 14.35 -3.88 6.13
C ARG A 226 15.02 -4.24 7.47
N GLY A 227 14.55 -5.28 8.15
CA GLY A 227 15.05 -5.72 9.46
C GLY A 227 14.25 -5.22 10.65
N ASN A 228 13.12 -4.52 10.42
CA ASN A 228 12.26 -4.04 11.49
C ASN A 228 11.54 -5.20 12.19
N GLU A 229 11.35 -5.08 13.50
CA GLU A 229 10.32 -5.85 14.21
C GLU A 229 8.96 -5.24 13.86
N VAL A 230 7.99 -6.07 13.45
CA VAL A 230 6.69 -5.59 12.97
C VAL A 230 5.59 -6.20 13.82
N LEU A 231 4.72 -5.35 14.34
CA LEU A 231 3.54 -5.76 15.10
C LEU A 231 2.29 -5.30 14.36
N LEU A 232 1.36 -6.22 14.11
CA LEU A 232 0.07 -5.91 13.49
C LEU A 232 -1.04 -6.17 14.51
N ILE A 233 -1.89 -5.17 14.73
CA ILE A 233 -2.98 -5.27 15.71
C ILE A 233 -4.24 -5.76 15.01
N ARG A 234 -4.71 -6.95 15.37
CA ARG A 234 -5.99 -7.52 14.90
C ARG A 234 -7.14 -6.57 15.20
N GLU A 235 -8.15 -6.58 14.33
CA GLU A 235 -9.28 -5.66 14.38
C GLU A 235 -8.92 -4.17 14.26
N ALA A 236 -7.65 -3.82 14.01
CA ALA A 236 -7.18 -2.48 13.70
C ALA A 236 -6.63 -2.38 12.27
N HIS A 237 -6.88 -3.39 11.44
CA HIS A 237 -6.78 -3.32 10.00
C HIS A 237 -8.04 -3.89 9.34
N ALA A 238 -8.31 -3.48 8.10
CA ALA A 238 -9.52 -3.89 7.41
C ALA A 238 -9.35 -3.96 5.89
N THR A 239 -10.23 -4.71 5.22
CA THR A 239 -10.32 -4.72 3.76
C THR A 239 -11.76 -4.88 3.27
N TYR A 240 -11.95 -5.11 1.97
CA TYR A 240 -13.22 -5.31 1.31
C TYR A 240 -13.46 -6.79 0.99
N ASP A 241 -14.71 -7.13 0.70
CA ASP A 241 -15.04 -8.45 0.16
C ASP A 241 -14.30 -8.64 -1.18
N ARG A 242 -13.58 -9.76 -1.33
CA ARG A 242 -12.75 -10.02 -2.50
C ARG A 242 -13.51 -10.85 -3.52
N LEU A 243 -13.56 -10.37 -4.76
CA LEU A 243 -14.07 -11.13 -5.89
C LEU A 243 -13.01 -12.14 -6.35
N GLU A 244 -13.36 -13.42 -6.36
CA GLU A 244 -12.43 -14.47 -6.75
C GLU A 244 -12.30 -14.57 -8.28
N ALA A 245 -11.09 -14.34 -8.80
CA ALA A 245 -10.82 -14.25 -10.23
C ALA A 245 -11.07 -15.56 -10.99
N PHE A 246 -10.88 -16.70 -10.32
CA PHE A 246 -10.95 -18.04 -10.93
C PHE A 246 -12.26 -18.78 -10.63
N HIS A 247 -13.09 -18.25 -9.73
CA HIS A 247 -14.38 -18.83 -9.34
C HIS A 247 -15.48 -17.79 -9.53
N VAL A 248 -15.94 -17.63 -10.78
CA VAL A 248 -16.89 -16.60 -11.18
C VAL A 248 -18.12 -16.61 -10.27
N GLY A 249 -18.38 -15.47 -9.62
CA GLY A 249 -19.51 -15.28 -8.70
C GLY A 249 -19.24 -15.67 -7.24
N THR A 250 -18.03 -16.14 -6.91
CA THR A 250 -17.61 -16.38 -5.53
C THR A 250 -17.01 -15.10 -4.94
N VAL A 251 -17.50 -14.76 -3.76
CA VAL A 251 -17.05 -13.62 -2.96
C VAL A 251 -16.43 -14.17 -1.69
N THR A 252 -15.18 -13.84 -1.44
CA THR A 252 -14.53 -14.11 -0.16
C THR A 252 -14.84 -12.95 0.79
N PRO A 253 -15.50 -13.19 1.94
CA PRO A 253 -15.83 -12.12 2.88
C PRO A 253 -14.57 -11.38 3.37
N ALA A 254 -14.68 -10.07 3.58
CA ALA A 254 -13.57 -9.24 4.05
C ALA A 254 -12.87 -9.82 5.30
N SER A 255 -13.62 -10.33 6.26
CA SER A 255 -13.06 -10.95 7.47
C SER A 255 -12.24 -12.22 7.20
N THR A 256 -12.59 -12.97 6.16
CA THR A 256 -11.80 -14.13 5.72
C THR A 256 -10.51 -13.67 5.07
N VAL A 257 -10.57 -12.63 4.23
CA VAL A 257 -9.37 -12.02 3.64
C VAL A 257 -8.45 -11.46 4.74
N GLU A 258 -9.00 -10.75 5.73
CA GLU A 258 -8.26 -10.24 6.88
C GLU A 258 -7.52 -11.37 7.60
N LYS A 259 -8.20 -12.48 7.89
CA LYS A 259 -7.60 -13.64 8.56
C LYS A 259 -6.51 -14.32 7.71
N GLU A 260 -6.72 -14.47 6.41
CA GLU A 260 -5.70 -15.01 5.48
C GLU A 260 -4.42 -14.17 5.51
N ILE A 261 -4.56 -12.84 5.52
CA ILE A 261 -3.43 -11.92 5.54
C ILE A 261 -2.73 -11.92 6.90
N GLU A 262 -3.48 -12.03 8.00
CA GLU A 262 -2.90 -12.23 9.33
C GLU A 262 -2.03 -13.50 9.37
N ASP A 263 -2.54 -14.63 8.88
CA ASP A 263 -1.79 -15.90 8.83
C ASP A 263 -0.54 -15.78 7.94
N GLU A 264 -0.67 -15.17 6.75
CA GLU A 264 0.45 -14.92 5.83
C GLU A 264 1.56 -14.09 6.49
N LEU A 265 1.18 -13.01 7.17
CA LEU A 265 2.12 -12.10 7.82
C LEU A 265 2.74 -12.70 9.08
N GLU A 266 1.98 -13.46 9.87
CA GLU A 266 2.49 -14.18 11.03
C GLU A 266 3.53 -15.22 10.61
N GLU A 267 3.27 -16.00 9.55
CA GLU A 267 4.24 -16.95 8.99
C GLU A 267 5.51 -16.25 8.48
N ALA A 268 5.38 -15.02 7.95
CA ALA A 268 6.50 -14.20 7.52
C ALA A 268 7.32 -13.58 8.67
N GLY A 269 6.81 -13.61 9.91
CA GLY A 269 7.48 -13.10 11.11
C GLY A 269 6.90 -11.81 11.69
N VAL A 270 5.72 -11.36 11.25
CA VAL A 270 4.96 -10.31 11.94
C VAL A 270 4.40 -10.86 13.26
N ILE A 271 4.49 -10.08 14.33
CA ILE A 271 3.86 -10.41 15.60
C ILE A 271 2.42 -9.90 15.58
N LEU A 272 1.45 -10.80 15.69
CA LEU A 272 0.04 -10.42 15.81
C LEU A 272 -0.30 -10.07 17.26
N LEU A 273 -0.96 -8.93 17.44
CA LEU A 273 -1.48 -8.47 18.73
C LEU A 273 -2.99 -8.39 18.69
N ASP A 274 -3.62 -8.57 19.85
CA ASP A 274 -5.05 -8.35 20.01
C ASP A 274 -5.32 -6.98 20.66
N MET A 275 -6.55 -6.47 20.53
CA MET A 275 -6.94 -5.20 21.17
C MET A 275 -6.77 -5.20 22.69
N THR A 276 -6.69 -6.38 23.32
CA THR A 276 -6.39 -6.54 24.75
C THR A 276 -4.95 -6.18 25.13
N ASP A 277 -4.03 -6.15 24.17
CA ASP A 277 -2.62 -5.82 24.40
C ASP A 277 -2.35 -4.30 24.35
N VAL A 278 -3.21 -3.56 23.64
CA VAL A 278 -3.12 -2.10 23.41
C VAL A 278 -2.94 -1.28 24.70
N PRO A 279 -3.59 -1.59 25.84
CA PRO A 279 -3.35 -0.86 27.08
C PRO A 279 -1.91 -0.94 27.60
N SER A 280 -1.10 -1.89 27.15
CA SER A 280 0.26 -2.12 27.63
C SER A 280 1.35 -1.96 26.56
N ILE A 281 1.00 -1.96 25.28
CA ILE A 281 1.96 -1.93 24.15
C ILE A 281 2.88 -0.68 24.16
N PHE A 282 2.39 0.43 24.71
CA PHE A 282 3.14 1.69 24.82
C PHE A 282 3.67 1.96 26.24
N ASP A 283 3.49 1.01 27.17
CA ASP A 283 3.97 1.15 28.54
C ASP A 283 5.32 0.42 28.72
N ASN A 284 6.31 1.10 29.30
CA ASN A 284 7.54 0.53 29.88
C ASN A 284 8.23 -0.61 29.10
N ARG A 285 8.73 -0.33 27.89
CA ARG A 285 9.93 -1.01 27.37
C ARG A 285 10.78 -0.05 26.56
#